data_AF-A0AAW1CRY3-F1
#
_entry.id   AF-A0AAW1CRY3-F1
#
_cell.length_a   1.000
_cell.length_b   1.000
_cell.length_c   1.000
_cell.angle_alpha   90.00
_cell.angle_beta   90.00
_cell.angle_gamma   90.00
#
_symmetry.space_group_name_H-M   'P 1'
#
loop_
_entity.id
_entity.type
_entity.pdbx_description
1 polymer ?
#
loop_
_entity_poly.entity_id
_entity_poly.type
_entity_poly.pdbx_seq_one_letter_code
_entity_poly.pdbx_strand_id
1 'polypeptide(L)'
;MQGSRNQEWSGGANPMAAVSIILERLDQLHKELLSFKAEAMLENQQTIQSIQNLEVSIKSSIKALEDEFTVLKEECVELKKENASLKKEMDLIKLYNLMLKGKDYLKAGVISFIWYRNGILRVRKHQGDPAIIIRCQQDLFMLERNTCEENEIVPTEVDQNISTLTSPLRTKKTKIKRKMNKARRKRSNIPIQQTN
;
A
#
# COMPACT_ATOMS: atom_id res chain seq x y z
N MET A 1 -83.96 7.80 73.25
CA MET A 1 -83.73 8.86 72.25
C MET A 1 -82.84 8.30 71.15
N GLN A 2 -83.41 7.97 69.99
CA GLN A 2 -82.68 7.64 68.76
C GLN A 2 -83.58 8.06 67.60
N GLY A 3 -83.12 9.00 66.78
CA GLY A 3 -83.78 9.43 65.56
C GLY A 3 -82.90 9.07 64.37
N SER A 4 -83.33 8.08 63.59
CA SER A 4 -82.66 7.67 62.35
C SER A 4 -83.08 8.60 61.22
N ARG A 5 -82.12 9.40 60.72
CA ARG A 5 -82.27 10.18 59.48
C ARG A 5 -82.08 9.26 58.28
N ASN A 6 -83.16 8.96 57.57
CA ASN A 6 -83.08 8.52 56.18
C ASN A 6 -82.63 9.72 55.33
N GLN A 7 -81.39 9.69 54.86
CA GLN A 7 -80.96 10.54 53.76
C GLN A 7 -81.42 9.89 52.46
N GLU A 8 -82.54 10.36 51.92
CA GLU A 8 -82.93 10.09 50.54
C GLU A 8 -81.89 10.73 49.61
N TRP A 9 -81.14 9.90 48.89
CA TRP A 9 -80.28 10.32 47.80
C TRP A 9 -81.16 10.73 46.60
N SER A 10 -81.69 11.95 46.63
CA SER A 10 -82.37 12.59 45.49
C SER A 10 -81.36 13.14 44.46
N GLY A 11 -80.33 12.35 44.15
CA GLY A 11 -79.32 12.64 43.15
C GLY A 11 -79.59 11.88 41.84
N GLY A 12 -80.76 12.06 41.24
CA GLY A 12 -81.10 11.44 39.96
C GLY A 12 -80.30 12.09 38.83
N ALA A 13 -79.10 11.60 38.54
CA ALA A 13 -78.33 12.03 37.38
C ALA A 13 -79.17 11.82 36.10
N ASN A 14 -79.44 12.89 35.37
CA ASN A 14 -80.20 12.84 34.13
C ASN A 14 -79.40 12.02 33.08
N PRO A 15 -79.87 10.85 32.63
CA PRO A 15 -79.14 10.00 31.69
C PRO A 15 -78.85 10.69 30.36
N MET A 16 -79.69 11.67 29.97
CA MET A 16 -79.44 12.47 28.77
C MET A 16 -78.20 13.36 28.90
N ALA A 17 -77.89 13.85 30.10
CA ALA A 17 -76.68 14.63 30.34
C ALA A 17 -75.42 13.77 30.15
N ALA A 18 -75.46 12.50 30.59
CA ALA A 18 -74.36 11.56 30.39
C ALA A 18 -74.15 11.23 28.91
N VAL A 19 -75.22 11.02 28.14
CA VAL A 19 -75.14 10.78 26.69
C VAL A 19 -74.53 11.97 25.96
N SER A 20 -74.94 13.20 26.29
CA SER A 20 -74.37 14.41 25.69
C SER A 20 -72.86 14.53 25.95
N ILE A 21 -72.41 14.27 27.17
CA ILE A 21 -70.98 14.29 27.53
C ILE A 21 -70.20 13.23 26.73
N ILE A 22 -70.76 12.03 26.57
CA ILE A 22 -70.13 10.94 25.80
C ILE A 22 -69.99 11.36 24.33
N LEU A 23 -71.04 11.92 23.72
CA LEU A 23 -71.01 12.37 22.33
C LEU A 23 -69.98 13.49 22.11
N GLU A 24 -69.96 14.48 23.01
CA GLU A 24 -68.97 15.56 22.94
C GLU A 24 -67.54 15.04 23.05
N ARG A 25 -67.30 14.06 23.93
CA ARG A 25 -65.98 13.43 24.05
C ARG A 25 -65.61 12.61 22.81
N LEU A 26 -66.57 11.91 22.20
CA LEU A 26 -66.34 11.16 20.96
C LEU A 26 -65.97 12.11 19.81
N ASP A 27 -66.67 13.23 19.67
CA ASP A 27 -66.35 14.25 18.66
C ASP A 27 -64.96 14.85 18.88
N GLN A 28 -64.61 15.12 20.15
CA GLN A 28 -63.29 15.61 20.50
C GLN A 28 -62.18 14.59 20.18
N LEU A 29 -62.37 13.32 20.54
CA LEU A 29 -61.44 12.24 20.20
C LEU A 29 -61.31 12.05 18.69
N HIS A 30 -62.39 12.20 17.94
CA HIS A 30 -62.36 12.12 16.49
C HIS A 30 -61.50 13.25 15.89
N LYS A 31 -61.64 14.47 16.39
CA LYS A 31 -60.81 15.61 15.99
C LYS A 31 -59.33 15.39 16.33
N GLU A 32 -59.04 14.93 17.55
CA GLU A 32 -57.67 14.60 18.00
C GLU A 32 -57.03 13.51 17.14
N LEU A 33 -57.79 12.46 16.78
CA LEU A 33 -57.31 11.39 15.92
C LEU A 33 -57.00 11.89 14.50
N LEU A 34 -57.85 12.77 13.95
CA LEU A 34 -57.63 13.37 12.64
C LEU A 34 -56.40 14.28 12.64
N SER A 35 -56.20 15.10 13.68
CA SER A 35 -55.01 15.95 13.78
C SER A 35 -53.74 15.12 13.93
N PHE A 36 -53.76 14.09 14.77
CA PHE A 36 -52.62 13.18 14.95
C PHE A 36 -52.26 12.46 13.64
N LYS A 37 -53.27 11.99 12.90
CA LYS A 37 -53.06 11.38 11.59
C LYS A 37 -52.42 12.36 10.60
N ALA A 38 -52.88 13.61 10.56
CA ALA A 38 -52.34 14.63 9.66
C ALA A 38 -50.88 14.97 10.00
N GLU A 39 -50.57 15.12 11.29
CA GLU A 39 -49.20 15.37 11.77
C GLU A 39 -48.26 14.21 11.42
N ALA A 40 -48.67 12.98 11.70
CA ALA A 40 -47.89 11.79 11.36
C ALA A 40 -47.67 11.64 9.83
N MET A 41 -48.65 12.01 9.01
CA MET A 41 -48.49 12.02 7.55
C MET A 41 -47.48 13.09 7.09
N LEU A 42 -47.51 14.28 7.70
CA LEU A 42 -46.59 15.36 7.37
C LEU A 42 -45.15 15.01 7.77
N GLU A 43 -44.95 14.49 8.98
CA GLU A 43 -43.63 14.07 9.47
C GLU A 43 -43.04 12.95 8.61
N ASN A 44 -43.86 11.97 8.22
CA ASN A 44 -43.44 10.93 7.29
C ASN A 44 -43.03 11.49 5.93
N GLN A 45 -43.79 12.46 5.39
CA GLN A 45 -43.45 13.10 4.12
C GLN A 45 -42.11 13.85 4.21
N GLN A 46 -41.88 14.59 5.29
CA GLN A 46 -40.62 15.30 5.54
C GLN A 46 -39.45 14.31 5.64
N THR A 47 -39.63 13.22 6.38
CA THR A 47 -38.62 12.17 6.54
C THR A 47 -38.26 11.54 5.20
N ILE A 48 -39.25 11.23 4.37
CA ILE A 48 -39.04 10.68 3.02
C ILE A 48 -38.23 11.66 2.15
N GLN A 49 -38.58 12.94 2.17
CA GLN A 49 -37.84 13.97 1.41
C GLN A 49 -36.40 14.10 1.88
N SER A 50 -36.17 14.10 3.20
CA SER A 50 -34.81 14.13 3.76
C SER A 50 -33.98 12.91 3.33
N ILE A 51 -34.58 11.71 3.33
CA ILE A 51 -33.91 10.47 2.89
C ILE A 51 -33.55 10.57 1.40
N GLN A 52 -34.46 11.04 0.54
CA GLN A 52 -34.21 11.20 -0.89
C GLN A 52 -33.07 12.20 -1.16
N ASN A 53 -33.04 13.31 -0.44
CA ASN A 53 -31.97 14.30 -0.56
C ASN A 53 -30.61 13.72 -0.16
N LEU A 54 -30.56 12.96 0.94
CA LEU A 54 -29.35 12.26 1.38
C LEU A 54 -28.91 11.22 0.36
N GLU A 55 -29.83 10.46 -0.24
CA GLU A 55 -29.53 9.47 -1.27
C GLU A 55 -28.86 10.12 -2.49
N VAL A 56 -29.40 11.25 -2.97
CA VAL A 56 -28.82 12.01 -4.09
C VAL A 56 -27.42 12.53 -3.73
N SER A 57 -27.25 13.09 -2.53
CA SER A 57 -25.96 13.58 -2.06
C SER A 57 -24.91 12.46 -1.93
N ILE A 58 -25.31 11.29 -1.44
CA ILE A 58 -24.40 10.14 -1.31
C ILE A 58 -23.98 9.66 -2.70
N LYS A 59 -24.92 9.55 -3.65
CA LYS A 59 -24.61 9.13 -5.02
C LYS A 59 -23.65 10.10 -5.71
N SER A 60 -23.84 11.41 -5.53
CA SER A 60 -22.93 12.40 -6.13
C SER A 60 -21.53 12.33 -5.51
N SER A 61 -21.42 12.18 -4.18
CA SER A 61 -20.13 12.00 -3.50
C SER A 61 -19.42 10.71 -3.93
N ILE A 62 -20.15 9.60 -4.08
CA ILE A 62 -19.56 8.34 -4.58
C ILE A 62 -18.97 8.54 -5.96
N LYS A 63 -19.72 9.17 -6.88
CA LYS A 63 -19.24 9.42 -8.24
C LYS A 63 -17.98 10.31 -8.26
N ALA A 64 -17.97 11.36 -7.45
CA ALA A 64 -16.79 12.24 -7.34
C ALA A 64 -15.55 11.46 -6.86
N LEU A 65 -15.70 10.58 -5.86
CA LEU A 65 -14.61 9.74 -5.36
C LEU A 65 -14.14 8.70 -6.40
N GLU A 66 -15.05 8.15 -7.19
CA GLU A 66 -14.70 7.25 -8.30
C GLU A 66 -13.87 7.98 -9.35
N ASP A 67 -14.29 9.19 -9.75
CA ASP A 67 -13.56 10.02 -10.69
C ASP A 67 -12.16 10.37 -10.16
N GLU A 68 -12.04 10.85 -8.91
CA GLU A 68 -10.74 11.12 -8.27
C GLU A 68 -9.84 9.87 -8.22
N PHE A 69 -10.41 8.71 -7.91
CA PHE A 69 -9.66 7.45 -7.86
C PHE A 69 -9.10 7.07 -9.24
N THR A 70 -9.84 7.32 -10.32
CA THR A 70 -9.34 7.09 -11.68
C THR A 70 -8.15 7.99 -12.01
N VAL A 71 -8.22 9.28 -11.69
CA VAL A 71 -7.14 10.25 -11.90
C VAL A 71 -5.88 9.85 -11.13
N LEU A 72 -6.00 9.54 -9.84
CA LEU A 72 -4.87 9.12 -9.00
C LEU A 72 -4.20 7.83 -9.52
N LYS A 73 -4.99 6.92 -10.09
CA LYS A 73 -4.48 5.68 -10.66
C LYS A 73 -3.64 5.95 -11.91
N GLU A 74 -4.06 6.89 -12.76
CA GLU A 74 -3.32 7.31 -13.95
C GLU A 74 -2.02 8.01 -13.57
N GLU A 75 -2.07 8.97 -12.65
CA GLU A 75 -0.88 9.67 -12.12
C GLU A 75 0.14 8.67 -11.55
N CYS A 76 -0.32 7.66 -10.80
CA CYS A 76 0.56 6.60 -10.27
C CYS A 76 1.26 5.79 -11.37
N VAL A 77 0.62 5.60 -12.53
CA VAL A 77 1.24 4.93 -13.69
C VAL A 77 2.31 5.82 -14.32
N GLU A 78 2.04 7.12 -14.45
CA GLU A 78 2.99 8.09 -15.01
C GLU A 78 4.23 8.24 -14.15
N LEU A 79 4.05 8.45 -12.84
CA LEU A 79 5.15 8.53 -11.88
C LEU A 79 6.03 7.26 -11.88
N LYS A 80 5.44 6.08 -12.08
CA LYS A 80 6.21 4.83 -12.23
C LYS A 80 7.04 4.80 -13.51
N LYS A 81 6.53 5.33 -14.62
CA LYS A 81 7.26 5.43 -15.89
C LYS A 81 8.42 6.42 -15.75
N GLU A 82 8.16 7.60 -15.19
CA GLU A 82 9.17 8.64 -14.96
C GLU A 82 10.30 8.12 -14.06
N ASN A 83 9.96 7.51 -12.92
CA ASN A 83 10.94 6.95 -12.00
C ASN A 83 11.78 5.83 -12.68
N ALA A 84 11.17 5.01 -13.53
CA ALA A 84 11.91 4.04 -14.32
C ALA A 84 12.87 4.69 -15.34
N SER A 85 12.51 5.84 -15.90
CA SER A 85 13.38 6.63 -16.79
C SER A 85 14.55 7.25 -16.01
N LEU A 86 14.26 7.97 -14.93
CA LEU A 86 15.25 8.60 -14.07
C LEU A 86 16.27 7.59 -13.52
N LYS A 87 15.81 6.37 -13.17
CA LYS A 87 16.71 5.31 -12.75
C LYS A 87 17.69 4.89 -13.84
N LYS A 88 17.25 4.80 -15.10
CA LYS A 88 18.12 4.49 -16.24
C LYS A 88 19.14 5.60 -16.46
N GLU A 89 18.71 6.86 -16.40
CA GLU A 89 19.60 8.02 -16.53
C GLU A 89 20.66 8.03 -15.42
N MET A 90 20.25 7.80 -14.18
CA MET A 90 21.16 7.68 -13.04
C MET A 90 22.18 6.55 -13.23
N ASP A 91 21.76 5.39 -13.73
CA ASP A 91 22.65 4.26 -14.01
C ASP A 91 23.65 4.60 -15.13
N LEU A 92 23.22 5.33 -16.17
CA LEU A 92 24.10 5.83 -17.23
C LEU A 92 25.13 6.83 -16.72
N ILE A 93 24.72 7.78 -15.87
CA ILE A 93 25.62 8.76 -15.26
C ILE A 93 26.67 8.06 -14.38
N LYS A 94 26.26 7.10 -13.55
CA LYS A 94 27.19 6.31 -12.73
C LYS A 94 28.21 5.59 -13.59
N LEU A 95 27.75 4.94 -14.65
CA LEU A 95 28.61 4.23 -15.59
C LEU A 95 29.59 5.18 -16.30
N TYR A 96 29.12 6.34 -16.75
CA TYR A 96 29.97 7.36 -17.37
C TYR A 96 31.09 7.81 -16.43
N ASN A 97 30.76 8.08 -15.17
CA ASN A 97 31.73 8.46 -14.14
C ASN A 97 32.75 7.34 -13.86
N LEU A 98 32.32 6.07 -13.83
CA LEU A 98 33.24 4.94 -13.69
C LEU A 98 34.17 4.81 -14.90
N MET A 99 33.66 5.04 -16.10
CA MET A 99 34.47 4.98 -17.32
C MET A 99 35.50 6.10 -17.37
N LEU A 100 35.13 7.31 -16.95
CA LEU A 100 36.05 8.44 -16.87
C LEU A 100 37.20 8.12 -15.91
N LYS A 101 36.89 7.67 -14.70
CA LYS A 101 37.90 7.22 -13.72
C LYS A 101 38.73 6.06 -14.27
N GLY A 102 38.10 5.06 -14.88
CA GLY A 102 38.83 3.96 -15.50
C GLY A 102 39.82 4.40 -16.59
N LYS A 103 39.51 5.45 -17.36
CA LYS A 103 40.48 6.05 -18.30
C LYS A 103 41.67 6.69 -17.61
N ASP A 104 41.49 7.26 -16.43
CA ASP A 104 42.61 7.81 -15.64
C ASP A 104 43.53 6.67 -15.16
N TYR A 105 42.97 5.53 -14.75
CA TYR A 105 43.75 4.32 -14.40
C TYR A 105 44.50 3.74 -15.60
N LEU A 106 43.90 3.81 -16.80
CA LEU A 106 44.56 3.42 -18.05
C LEU A 106 45.77 4.32 -18.34
N LYS A 107 45.61 5.64 -18.18
CA LYS A 107 46.71 6.61 -18.34
C LYS A 107 47.82 6.41 -17.30
N ALA A 108 47.46 6.05 -16.07
CA ALA A 108 48.41 5.74 -15.00
C ALA A 108 49.14 4.39 -15.19
N GLY A 109 48.74 3.58 -16.17
CA GLY A 109 49.35 2.26 -16.43
C GLY A 109 48.93 1.16 -15.45
N VAL A 110 47.97 1.41 -14.57
CA VAL A 110 47.45 0.40 -13.63
C VAL A 110 46.67 -0.69 -14.38
N ILE A 111 46.03 -0.33 -15.48
CA ILE A 111 45.24 -1.23 -16.32
C ILE A 111 45.66 -1.08 -17.78
N SER A 112 45.58 -2.15 -18.55
CA SER A 112 45.95 -2.15 -19.98
C SER A 112 44.74 -1.98 -20.90
N PHE A 113 43.57 -2.46 -20.48
CA PHE A 113 42.37 -2.44 -21.33
C PHE A 113 41.11 -2.09 -20.54
N ILE A 114 40.28 -1.24 -21.13
CA ILE A 114 38.95 -0.90 -20.63
C ILE A 114 37.96 -0.91 -21.79
N TRP A 115 36.80 -1.53 -21.59
CA TRP A 115 35.73 -1.51 -22.57
C TRP A 115 34.35 -1.66 -21.92
N TYR A 116 33.33 -1.29 -22.69
CA TYR A 116 31.96 -1.31 -22.26
C TYR A 116 31.11 -2.20 -23.15
N ARG A 117 30.30 -3.05 -22.53
CA ARG A 117 29.36 -3.92 -23.24
C ARG A 117 28.17 -4.27 -22.36
N ASN A 118 26.96 -4.12 -22.89
CA ASN A 118 25.70 -4.52 -22.25
C ASN A 118 25.46 -3.88 -20.86
N GLY A 119 25.72 -2.58 -20.68
CA GLY A 119 25.53 -1.94 -19.37
C GLY A 119 26.64 -2.21 -18.36
N ILE A 120 27.70 -2.92 -18.76
CA ILE A 120 28.75 -3.37 -17.84
C ILE A 120 30.11 -2.84 -18.31
N LEU A 121 30.82 -2.19 -17.39
CA LEU A 121 32.21 -1.78 -17.57
C LEU A 121 33.13 -2.96 -17.23
N ARG A 122 34.10 -3.24 -18.12
CA ARG A 122 35.07 -4.32 -17.97
C ARG A 122 36.47 -3.79 -18.13
N VAL A 123 37.38 -4.35 -17.33
CA VAL A 123 38.77 -3.94 -17.24
C VAL A 123 39.70 -5.15 -17.21
N ARG A 124 40.90 -5.02 -17.79
CA ARG A 124 42.01 -5.99 -17.63
C ARG A 124 43.28 -5.27 -17.21
N LYS A 125 44.01 -5.86 -16.27
CA LYS A 125 45.27 -5.34 -15.76
C LYS A 125 46.37 -5.51 -16.80
N HIS A 126 46.60 -6.73 -17.27
CA HIS A 126 47.57 -7.05 -18.32
C HIS A 126 46.98 -7.89 -19.47
N GLN A 127 47.77 -8.09 -20.52
CA GLN A 127 47.40 -8.96 -21.64
C GLN A 127 47.41 -10.42 -21.18
N GLY A 128 46.29 -11.12 -21.34
CA GLY A 128 46.11 -12.51 -20.89
C GLY A 128 45.24 -12.65 -19.64
N ASP A 129 45.10 -11.59 -18.84
CA ASP A 129 44.29 -11.63 -17.63
C ASP A 129 42.78 -11.77 -17.90
N PRO A 130 42.03 -12.41 -17.00
CA PRO A 130 40.58 -12.43 -17.08
C PRO A 130 40.02 -11.01 -16.93
N ALA A 131 38.92 -10.74 -17.64
CA ALA A 131 38.24 -9.45 -17.55
C ALA A 131 37.52 -9.31 -16.19
N ILE A 132 37.83 -8.24 -15.46
CA ILE A 132 37.19 -7.88 -14.21
C ILE A 132 36.00 -6.96 -14.51
N ILE A 133 34.88 -7.20 -13.83
CA ILE A 133 33.68 -6.37 -13.96
C ILE A 133 33.73 -5.27 -12.90
N ILE A 134 33.60 -4.02 -13.33
CA ILE A 134 33.55 -2.85 -12.45
C ILE A 134 32.09 -2.41 -12.31
N ARG A 135 31.55 -2.51 -11.10
CA ARG A 135 30.18 -2.11 -10.75
C ARG A 135 30.14 -0.80 -9.99
N CYS A 136 31.19 -0.52 -9.23
CA CYS A 136 31.30 0.69 -8.42
C CYS A 136 32.74 1.20 -8.39
N GLN A 137 32.92 2.37 -7.80
CA GLN A 137 34.24 3.00 -7.71
C GLN A 137 35.19 2.19 -6.82
N GLN A 138 34.67 1.48 -5.82
CA GLN A 138 35.50 0.63 -4.96
C GLN A 138 36.19 -0.48 -5.76
N ASP A 139 35.54 -1.03 -6.78
CA ASP A 139 36.13 -2.08 -7.62
C ASP A 139 37.37 -1.56 -8.37
N LEU A 140 37.36 -0.29 -8.81
CA LEU A 140 38.52 0.36 -9.42
C LEU A 140 39.66 0.53 -8.42
N PHE A 141 39.35 0.98 -7.21
CA PHE A 141 40.35 1.19 -6.15
C PHE A 141 41.06 -0.11 -5.73
N MET A 142 40.35 -1.25 -5.79
CA MET A 142 40.95 -2.56 -5.51
C MET A 142 41.99 -2.98 -6.57
N LEU A 143 42.01 -2.36 -7.76
CA LEU A 143 43.00 -2.66 -8.79
C LEU A 143 44.38 -2.05 -8.47
N GLU A 144 44.41 -0.87 -7.82
CA GLU A 144 45.65 -0.19 -7.39
C GLU A 144 46.37 -0.94 -6.27
N ARG A 145 45.65 -1.58 -5.35
CA ARG A 145 46.30 -2.25 -4.21
C ARG A 145 47.09 -3.50 -4.58
N ASN A 146 46.80 -4.10 -5.73
CA ASN A 146 47.45 -5.33 -6.18
C ASN A 146 48.68 -5.08 -7.07
N THR A 147 49.19 -3.84 -7.17
CA THR A 147 50.41 -3.52 -7.96
C THR A 147 51.68 -3.40 -7.11
N CYS A 148 51.61 -3.52 -5.78
CA CYS A 148 52.75 -3.22 -4.89
C CYS A 148 53.59 -4.42 -4.39
N GLU A 149 53.34 -5.68 -4.78
CA GLU A 149 54.03 -6.84 -4.15
C GLU A 149 55.03 -7.62 -5.03
N GLU A 150 55.36 -7.21 -6.27
CA GLU A 150 56.22 -8.02 -7.15
C GLU A 150 57.59 -7.44 -7.52
N ASN A 151 58.05 -6.34 -6.90
CA ASN A 151 59.42 -5.84 -7.12
C ASN A 151 60.17 -5.56 -5.81
N GLU A 152 60.26 -6.55 -4.91
CA GLU A 152 61.42 -6.64 -4.02
C GLU A 152 62.43 -7.62 -4.65
N ILE A 153 63.47 -7.04 -5.23
CA ILE A 153 64.69 -7.74 -5.62
C ILE A 153 65.30 -8.28 -4.32
N VAL A 154 65.08 -9.56 -4.05
CA VAL A 154 65.80 -10.29 -3.00
C VAL A 154 67.22 -10.54 -3.52
N PRO A 155 68.28 -10.01 -2.89
CA PRO A 155 69.63 -10.50 -3.10
C PRO A 155 69.73 -11.85 -2.40
N THR A 156 70.08 -12.86 -3.20
CA THR A 156 70.56 -14.17 -2.78
C THR A 156 71.63 -14.04 -1.70
N GLU A 157 71.49 -14.75 -0.57
CA GLU A 157 72.40 -15.86 -0.23
C GLU A 157 72.12 -16.53 1.14
N VAL A 158 72.07 -17.86 1.05
CA VAL A 158 72.57 -18.89 2.00
C VAL A 158 71.71 -19.30 3.21
N ASP A 159 71.15 -20.51 3.05
CA ASP A 159 71.02 -21.66 3.96
C ASP A 159 70.57 -21.46 5.41
N GLN A 160 69.44 -22.09 5.77
CA GLN A 160 69.46 -23.36 6.53
C GLN A 160 68.04 -23.94 6.76
N ASN A 161 67.91 -25.22 6.41
CA ASN A 161 67.06 -26.28 6.97
C ASN A 161 65.97 -25.91 7.99
N ILE A 162 64.72 -26.36 7.72
CA ILE A 162 64.04 -27.45 8.45
C ILE A 162 62.83 -27.91 7.62
N SER A 163 62.84 -29.19 7.24
CA SER A 163 61.66 -29.93 6.78
C SER A 163 60.80 -30.33 7.99
N THR A 164 59.47 -30.34 7.84
CA THR A 164 58.63 -31.57 7.86
C THR A 164 57.17 -31.24 8.24
N LEU A 165 56.29 -31.30 7.21
CA LEU A 165 54.90 -31.82 7.19
C LEU A 165 53.86 -31.22 8.18
N THR A 166 52.63 -30.87 7.82
CA THR A 166 51.66 -31.63 7.01
C THR A 166 50.45 -30.73 6.68
N SER A 167 49.93 -30.81 5.46
CA SER A 167 48.77 -30.10 4.90
C SER A 167 47.41 -30.77 5.28
N PRO A 168 46.27 -30.58 4.57
CA PRO A 168 45.45 -29.41 4.19
C PRO A 168 43.91 -29.62 4.39
N LEU A 169 43.08 -28.77 3.73
CA LEU A 169 41.65 -28.92 3.35
C LEU A 169 40.63 -28.32 4.36
N ARG A 170 39.47 -27.73 4.02
CA ARG A 170 38.60 -27.79 2.83
C ARG A 170 37.47 -26.74 2.90
N THR A 171 37.25 -26.04 1.79
CA THR A 171 35.98 -25.71 1.07
C THR A 171 34.66 -25.23 1.74
N LYS A 172 34.18 -24.10 1.20
CA LYS A 172 32.90 -23.82 0.48
C LYS A 172 31.51 -24.01 1.16
N LYS A 173 30.65 -23.01 0.90
CA LYS A 173 29.24 -23.03 0.39
C LYS A 173 28.27 -22.19 1.24
N THR A 174 27.84 -21.02 0.78
CA THR A 174 26.58 -20.76 0.03
C THR A 174 25.34 -21.53 0.51
N LYS A 175 24.29 -20.81 0.91
CA LYS A 175 22.86 -21.08 0.58
C LYS A 175 21.94 -19.97 1.11
N ILE A 176 21.70 -18.96 0.27
CA ILE A 176 20.54 -18.06 0.39
C ILE A 176 19.33 -18.81 -0.17
N LYS A 177 18.39 -19.20 0.70
CA LYS A 177 17.09 -19.78 0.34
C LYS A 177 16.12 -18.64 -0.03
N ARG A 178 15.77 -18.53 -1.32
CA ARG A 178 14.52 -17.90 -1.77
C ARG A 178 13.53 -19.01 -2.15
N LYS A 179 12.41 -19.12 -1.44
CA LYS A 179 11.20 -19.81 -1.89
C LYS A 179 10.04 -19.50 -0.94
N MET A 180 9.24 -18.48 -1.28
CA MET A 180 7.82 -18.40 -0.93
C MET A 180 7.17 -17.40 -1.87
N ASN A 181 6.50 -17.91 -2.91
CA ASN A 181 5.35 -17.25 -3.55
C ASN A 181 4.72 -18.22 -4.55
N LYS A 182 3.91 -19.15 -4.03
CA LYS A 182 2.96 -19.92 -4.85
C LYS A 182 1.76 -20.31 -4.00
N ALA A 183 0.99 -19.32 -3.54
CA ALA A 183 -0.29 -19.55 -2.88
C ALA A 183 -1.20 -18.30 -2.97
N ARG A 184 -1.61 -17.89 -4.17
CA ARG A 184 -2.78 -16.99 -4.32
C ARG A 184 -3.43 -16.98 -5.71
N ARG A 185 -3.42 -18.12 -6.40
CA ARG A 185 -4.18 -18.32 -7.66
C ARG A 185 -5.08 -19.55 -7.55
N LYS A 186 -6.08 -19.49 -6.66
CA LYS A 186 -7.28 -20.36 -6.67
C LYS A 186 -8.40 -19.71 -5.84
N ARG A 187 -8.91 -18.55 -6.28
CA ARG A 187 -10.23 -18.02 -5.90
C ARG A 187 -10.76 -17.15 -7.04
N SER A 188 -11.09 -17.79 -8.14
CA SER A 188 -11.91 -17.21 -9.21
C SER A 188 -12.66 -18.39 -9.84
N ASN A 189 -13.82 -18.69 -9.27
CA ASN A 189 -14.94 -19.38 -9.91
C ASN A 189 -16.08 -19.43 -8.89
N ILE A 190 -16.90 -18.39 -8.88
CA ILE A 190 -18.26 -18.45 -8.36
C ILE A 190 -19.15 -18.20 -9.59
N PRO A 191 -19.97 -19.17 -10.01
CA PRO A 191 -20.88 -18.98 -11.14
C PRO A 191 -22.07 -18.11 -10.72
N ILE A 192 -22.40 -17.17 -11.59
CA ILE A 192 -23.60 -16.33 -11.55
C ILE A 192 -24.80 -17.25 -11.80
N GLN A 193 -25.70 -17.37 -10.82
CA GLN A 193 -27.04 -17.90 -11.07
C GLN A 193 -27.90 -16.75 -11.60
N GLN A 194 -28.40 -16.93 -12.82
CA GLN A 194 -29.52 -16.16 -13.36
C GLN A 194 -30.79 -16.68 -12.69
N THR A 195 -31.57 -15.81 -12.07
CA THR A 195 -32.95 -16.10 -11.69
C THR A 195 -33.87 -15.30 -12.60
N ASN A 196 -34.82 -16.02 -13.20
CA ASN A 196 -35.96 -15.51 -13.95
C ASN A 196 -36.87 -14.63 -13.10
#